data_AF-A0A7U9SRH7-F1
#
_entry.id   AF-A0A7U9SRH7-F1
#
_cell.length_a   1.000
_cell.length_b   1.000
_cell.length_c   1.000
_cell.angle_alpha   90.00
_cell.angle_beta   90.00
_cell.angle_gamma   90.00
#
_symmetry.space_group_name_H-M   'P 1'
#
loop_
_entity.id
_entity.type
_entity.pdbx_description
1 polymer ?
#
loop_
_entity_poly.entity_id
_entity_poly.type
_entity_poly.pdbx_seq_one_letter_code
_entity_poly.pdbx_strand_id
1 'polypeptide(L)' 'MVKKTEQVRKMVAQGQYKEALRIAKGFRLGITQEQSSALTRAYECMVHPDFYRSIGKNIQECIDGGVAVLHELYAS' A
#
# COMPACT_ATOMS: atom_id res chain seq x y z
N MET A 1 9.36 -17.38 -13.96
CA MET A 1 9.08 -17.04 -12.55
C MET A 1 8.33 -15.72 -12.53
N VAL A 2 7.06 -15.72 -12.12
CA VAL A 2 6.28 -14.47 -12.02
C VAL A 2 6.82 -13.69 -10.82
N LYS A 3 7.41 -12.52 -11.07
CA LYS A 3 7.89 -11.67 -9.98
C LYS A 3 6.66 -11.16 -9.23
N LYS A 4 6.62 -11.31 -7.91
CA LYS A 4 5.56 -10.74 -7.05
C LYS A 4 5.34 -9.25 -7.34
N THR A 5 6.39 -8.57 -7.80
CA THR A 5 6.38 -7.20 -8.32
C THR A 5 5.41 -7.00 -9.50
N GLU A 6 5.43 -7.86 -10.53
CA GLU A 6 4.49 -7.78 -11.66
C GLU A 6 3.05 -8.03 -11.23
N GLN A 7 2.85 -8.91 -10.24
CA GLN A 7 1.52 -9.16 -9.70
C GLN A 7 0.97 -7.90 -9.00
N VAL A 8 1.81 -7.19 -8.25
CA VAL A 8 1.46 -5.90 -7.67
C VAL A 8 1.18 -4.85 -8.74
N ARG A 9 2.00 -4.77 -9.81
CA ARG A 9 1.74 -3.87 -10.94
C ARG A 9 0.38 -4.12 -11.59
N LYS A 10 0.03 -5.37 -11.83
CA LYS A 10 -1.30 -5.74 -12.37
C LYS A 10 -2.43 -5.34 -11.42
N MET A 11 -2.27 -5.57 -10.12
CA MET A 11 -3.28 -5.19 -9.13
C MET A 11 -3.48 -3.66 -9.09
N VAL A 12 -2.39 -2.88 -9.19
CA VAL A 12 -2.47 -1.41 -9.29
C VAL A 12 -3.22 -0.99 -10.54
N ALA A 13 -2.86 -1.55 -11.70
CA ALA A 13 -3.53 -1.25 -12.96
C ALA A 13 -5.01 -1.64 -12.97
N GLN A 14 -5.40 -2.65 -12.19
CA GLN A 14 -6.79 -3.07 -12.00
C GLN A 14 -7.53 -2.30 -10.89
N GLY A 15 -6.88 -1.34 -10.22
CA GLY A 15 -7.47 -0.61 -9.08
C GLY A 15 -7.63 -1.45 -7.81
N GLN A 16 -7.00 -2.63 -7.74
CA GLN A 16 -7.02 -3.51 -6.58
C GLN A 16 -5.98 -3.09 -5.52
N TYR A 17 -6.09 -1.86 -5.03
CA TYR A 17 -5.11 -1.27 -4.11
C TYR A 17 -4.96 -2.06 -2.81
N LYS A 18 -6.05 -2.60 -2.26
CA LYS A 18 -6.02 -3.40 -1.02
C LYS A 18 -5.14 -4.65 -1.15
N GLU A 19 -5.30 -5.41 -2.24
CA GLU A 19 -4.50 -6.62 -2.49
C GLU A 19 -3.06 -6.25 -2.88
N ALA A 20 -2.87 -5.18 -3.64
CA ALA A 20 -1.55 -4.64 -3.96
C ALA A 20 -0.77 -4.29 -2.68
N LEU A 21 -1.39 -3.53 -1.76
CA LEU A 21 -0.81 -3.15 -0.46
C LEU A 21 -0.52 -4.37 0.43
N ARG A 22 -1.40 -5.38 0.42
CA ARG A 22 -1.23 -6.62 1.19
C ARG A 22 0.03 -7.38 0.79
N ILE A 23 0.38 -7.37 -0.50
CA ILE A 23 1.62 -7.97 -1.01
C ILE A 23 2.79 -7.01 -0.80
N ALA A 24 2.58 -5.72 -1.06
CA ALA A 24 3.62 -4.71 -1.03
C ALA A 24 4.25 -4.52 0.36
N LYS A 25 3.46 -4.61 1.44
CA LYS A 25 3.99 -4.60 2.82
C LYS A 25 4.98 -5.73 3.12
N GLY A 26 4.95 -6.81 2.34
CA GLY A 26 5.85 -7.95 2.48
C GLY A 26 7.18 -7.77 1.75
N PHE A 27 7.33 -6.74 0.91
CA PHE A 27 8.61 -6.46 0.26
C PHE A 27 9.59 -5.84 1.25
N ARG A 28 10.81 -6.37 1.27
CA ARG A 28 11.93 -5.83 2.05
C ARG A 28 13.12 -5.44 1.17
N LEU A 29 13.13 -5.90 -0.07
CA LEU A 29 14.20 -5.64 -1.03
C LEU A 29 13.72 -4.57 -2.02
N GLY A 30 14.45 -3.46 -2.07
CA GLY A 30 14.18 -2.36 -3.01
C GLY A 30 13.14 -1.33 -2.54
N ILE A 31 12.76 -1.34 -1.27
CA ILE A 31 11.92 -0.28 -0.66
C ILE A 31 12.53 0.19 0.66
N THR A 32 12.36 1.46 1.00
CA THR A 32 12.82 2.00 2.28
C THR A 32 11.86 1.64 3.42
N GLN A 33 12.34 1.75 4.66
CA GLN A 33 11.53 1.53 5.86
C GLN A 33 10.31 2.46 5.90
N GLU A 34 10.47 3.70 5.45
CA GLU A 34 9.41 4.70 5.36
C GLU A 34 8.33 4.30 4.35
N GLN A 35 8.73 3.85 3.16
CA GLN A 35 7.82 3.34 2.14
C GLN A 35 7.06 2.11 2.62
N SER A 36 7.77 1.15 3.23
CA SER A 36 7.16 -0.05 3.82
C SER A 36 6.13 0.32 4.90
N SER A 37 6.44 1.32 5.73
CA SER A 37 5.54 1.82 6.77
C SER A 37 4.31 2.51 6.19
N ALA A 38 4.46 3.30 5.12
CA ALA A 38 3.36 3.95 4.41
C ALA A 38 2.41 2.92 3.79
N LEU A 39 2.94 1.91 3.09
CA LEU A 39 2.16 0.82 2.51
C LEU A 39 1.40 0.02 3.58
N THR A 40 2.06 -0.27 4.70
CA THR A 40 1.45 -1.01 5.81
C THR A 40 0.34 -0.20 6.47
N ARG A 41 0.58 1.10 6.73
CA ARG A 41 -0.42 2.00 7.31
C ARG A 41 -1.63 2.16 6.40
N ALA A 42 -1.43 2.33 5.10
CA ALA A 42 -2.54 2.39 4.13
C ALA A 42 -3.38 1.12 4.15
N TYR A 43 -2.73 -0.06 4.17
CA TYR A 43 -3.43 -1.34 4.30
C TYR A 43 -4.22 -1.43 5.63
N GLU A 44 -3.60 -1.08 6.75
CA GLU A 44 -4.26 -1.07 8.05
C GLU A 44 -5.44 -0.09 8.09
N CYS A 45 -5.31 1.09 7.50
CA CYS A 45 -6.41 2.04 7.38
C CYS A 45 -7.56 1.51 6.51
N MET A 46 -7.29 0.66 5.51
CA MET A 46 -8.33 -0.02 4.73
C MET A 46 -9.00 -1.18 5.47
N VAL A 47 -8.28 -1.88 6.36
CA VAL A 47 -8.79 -3.07 7.07
C VAL A 47 -9.44 -2.69 8.41
N HIS A 48 -8.86 -1.73 9.11
CA HIS A 48 -9.28 -1.26 10.43
C HIS A 48 -9.46 0.26 10.46
N PRO A 49 -10.37 0.82 9.64
CA PRO A 49 -10.59 2.26 9.59
C PRO A 49 -11.11 2.82 10.93
N ASP A 50 -11.90 2.07 11.69
CA ASP A 50 -12.49 2.54 12.94
C ASP A 50 -11.44 2.95 13.99
N PHE A 51 -10.32 2.21 14.09
CA PHE A 51 -9.25 2.56 15.01
C PHE A 51 -8.61 3.90 14.67
N TYR A 52 -8.24 4.07 13.39
CA TYR A 52 -7.58 5.28 12.90
C TYR A 52 -8.53 6.48 12.92
N ARG A 53 -9.81 6.28 12.63
CA ARG A 53 -10.84 7.31 12.74
C ARG A 53 -11.05 7.72 14.20
N SER A 54 -11.02 6.77 15.13
CA SER A 54 -11.20 7.03 16.57
C SER A 54 -10.07 7.86 17.18
N ILE A 55 -8.85 7.79 16.62
CA ILE A 55 -7.71 8.63 17.04
C ILE A 55 -7.62 9.94 16.26
N GLY A 56 -8.63 10.28 15.44
CA GLY A 56 -8.66 11.51 14.65
C GLY A 56 -7.77 11.49 13.41
N LYS A 57 -7.30 10.33 12.95
CA LYS A 57 -6.56 10.22 11.69
C LYS A 57 -7.49 10.12 10.49
N ASN A 58 -7.07 10.75 9.40
CA ASN A 58 -7.77 10.68 8.14
C ASN A 58 -7.39 9.40 7.38
N ILE A 59 -8.37 8.50 7.25
CA ILE A 59 -8.22 7.23 6.55
C ILE A 59 -7.85 7.45 5.09
N GLN A 60 -8.52 8.41 4.45
CA GLN A 60 -8.31 8.71 3.03
C GLN A 60 -6.88 9.18 2.78
N GLU A 61 -6.34 10.09 3.59
CA GLU A 61 -4.95 10.54 3.45
C GLU A 61 -3.95 9.40 3.67
N CYS A 62 -4.21 8.50 4.63
CA CYS A 62 -3.34 7.34 4.84
C CYS A 62 -3.36 6.39 3.64
N ILE A 63 -4.54 6.17 3.04
CA ILE A 63 -4.70 5.35 1.84
C ILE A 63 -4.00 6.00 0.66
N ASP A 64 -4.26 7.28 0.41
CA ASP A 64 -3.71 8.04 -0.71
C ASP A 64 -2.18 8.07 -0.65
N GLY A 65 -1.60 8.35 0.52
CA GLY A 65 -0.15 8.32 0.71
C GLY A 65 0.46 6.92 0.44
N GLY A 66 -0.22 5.84 0.84
CA GLY A 66 0.25 4.49 0.52
C GLY A 66 0.11 4.15 -0.96
N VAL A 67 -0.98 4.58 -1.61
CA VAL A 67 -1.22 4.39 -3.05
C VAL A 67 -0.21 5.18 -3.88
N ALA A 68 0.12 6.41 -3.48
CA ALA A 68 1.15 7.24 -4.10
C ALA A 68 2.50 6.54 -4.09
N VAL A 69 2.94 6.05 -2.93
CA VAL A 69 4.18 5.25 -2.80
C VAL A 69 4.13 4.00 -3.68
N LEU A 70 2.97 3.34 -3.75
CA LEU A 70 2.76 2.18 -4.60
C LEU A 70 2.91 2.52 -6.09
N HIS A 71 2.39 3.66 -6.52
CA HIS A 71 2.58 4.18 -7.87
C HIS A 71 4.03 4.59 -8.11
N GLU A 72 4.72 5.27 -7.19
CA GLU A 72 6.13 5.62 -7.36
C GLU A 72 7.03 4.39 -7.54
N LEU A 73 6.75 3.32 -6.80
CA LEU A 73 7.52 2.07 -6.86
C LEU A 73 7.17 1.19 -8.05
N TYR A 74 5.91 1.21 -8.50
CA TYR A 74 5.37 0.18 -9.40
C TYR A 74 4.60 0.72 -10.62
N ALA A 75 4.45 2.02 -10.82
CA ALA A 75 3.76 2.59 -12.00
C ALA A 75 4.59 2.59 -13.31
N SER A 76 5.74 1.90 -13.34
CA SER A 76 6.51 1.61 -14.58
C SER A 76 6.21 0.24 -15.16
#